data_AF-A0A8J7F1Z9-F1
#
_entry.id   AF-A0A8J7F1Z9-F1
#
_cell.length_a   1.000
_cell.length_b   1.000
_cell.length_c   1.000
_cell.angle_alpha   90.00
_cell.angle_beta   90.00
_cell.angle_gamma   90.00
#
_symmetry.space_group_name_H-M   'P 1'
#
loop_
_entity.id
_entity.type
_entity.pdbx_description
1 polymer ?
#
loop_
_entity_poly.entity_id
_entity_poly.type
_entity_poly.pdbx_seq_one_letter_code
_entity_poly.pdbx_strand_id
1 'polypeptide(L)'
;MNYSFNCLAADIYPLRIALFQAKEDDTEDTFIPTDITWGWNKVTSQPVEIHIVPGNHHTMLNTPHVQVLAEKLKVCINQVEIVGVA
;
A
#
# COMPACT_ATOMS: atom_id res chain seq x y z
N MET A 1 -18.79 23.78 -0.87
CA MET A 1 -19.00 22.75 -1.92
C MET A 1 -18.69 21.41 -1.27
N ASN A 2 -19.70 20.55 -1.10
CA ASN A 2 -19.50 19.24 -0.48
C ASN A 2 -19.22 18.24 -1.60
N TYR A 3 -17.96 17.87 -1.79
CA TYR A 3 -17.63 16.72 -2.60
C TYR A 3 -17.97 15.47 -1.78
N SER A 4 -19.17 14.94 -2.01
CA SER A 4 -19.52 13.60 -1.56
C SER A 4 -18.72 12.60 -2.39
N PHE A 5 -17.58 12.15 -1.87
CA PHE A 5 -16.92 10.95 -2.37
C PHE A 5 -17.86 9.78 -2.10
N ASN A 6 -18.56 9.34 -3.14
CA ASN A 6 -19.44 8.19 -3.08
C ASN A 6 -18.55 6.93 -3.08
N CYS A 7 -17.89 6.64 -1.96
CA CYS A 7 -17.36 5.30 -1.74
C CYS A 7 -18.58 4.38 -1.66
N LEU A 8 -18.83 3.62 -2.73
CA LEU A 8 -19.77 2.50 -2.75
C LEU A 8 -19.56 1.73 -1.44
N ALA A 9 -20.62 1.53 -0.66
CA ALA A 9 -20.57 0.90 0.66
C ALA A 9 -19.55 -0.25 0.64
N ALA A 10 -18.42 -0.04 1.31
CA ALA A 10 -17.29 -0.94 1.20
C ALA A 10 -17.66 -2.22 1.93
N ASP A 11 -18.07 -3.24 1.18
CA ASP A 11 -18.09 -4.60 1.69
C ASP A 11 -16.68 -4.89 2.23
N ILE A 12 -16.61 -5.26 3.51
CA ILE A 12 -15.34 -5.58 4.16
C ILE A 12 -15.01 -7.02 3.78
N TYR A 13 -13.96 -7.19 2.98
CA TYR A 13 -13.52 -8.51 2.54
C TYR A 13 -12.34 -9.00 3.39
N PRO A 14 -12.19 -10.31 3.67
CA PRO A 14 -11.02 -10.83 4.36
C PRO A 14 -9.81 -10.94 3.39
N LEU A 15 -9.45 -9.84 2.73
CA LEU A 15 -8.37 -9.76 1.75
C LEU A 15 -7.04 -9.41 2.43
N ARG A 16 -5.97 -10.14 2.08
CA ARG A 16 -4.61 -9.73 2.45
C ARG A 16 -4.18 -8.58 1.53
N ILE A 17 -3.74 -7.47 2.11
CA ILE A 17 -3.27 -6.29 1.39
C ILE A 17 -1.83 -5.99 1.80
N ALA A 18 -0.93 -5.92 0.81
CA ALA A 18 0.42 -5.39 0.96
C ALA A 18 0.47 -3.97 0.36
N LEU A 19 0.67 -2.97 1.22
CA LEU A 19 0.73 -1.56 0.87
C LEU A 19 2.20 -1.10 0.81
N PHE A 20 2.65 -0.70 -0.38
CA PHE A 20 3.99 -0.14 -0.57
C PHE A 20 3.92 1.38 -0.50
N GLN A 21 4.58 1.96 0.49
CA GLN A 21 4.59 3.41 0.72
C GLN A 21 5.93 4.00 0.33
N ALA A 22 5.89 5.10 -0.41
CA ALA A 22 7.06 5.94 -0.60
C ALA A 22 7.56 6.47 0.75
N LYS A 23 8.88 6.49 0.94
CA LYS A 23 9.52 7.01 2.15
C LYS A 23 9.52 8.54 2.18
N GLU A 24 9.63 9.14 1.00
CA GLU A 24 9.74 10.57 0.82
C GLU A 24 8.39 11.11 0.34
N ASP A 25 7.97 12.22 0.92
CA ASP A 25 6.80 12.94 0.44
C ASP A 25 7.17 13.64 -0.88
N ASP A 26 6.21 13.74 -1.79
CA ASP A 26 6.35 14.69 -2.89
C ASP A 26 6.36 16.11 -2.29
N THR A 27 7.25 16.98 -2.78
CA THR A 27 7.45 18.32 -2.19
C THR A 27 6.20 19.22 -2.22
N GLU A 28 5.15 18.80 -2.91
CA GLU A 28 3.87 19.49 -3.05
C GLU A 28 2.78 18.90 -2.14
N ASP A 29 3.01 17.74 -1.51
CA ASP A 29 1.98 17.05 -0.72
C ASP A 29 2.04 17.47 0.75
N THR A 30 1.21 18.46 1.11
CA THR A 30 1.07 18.95 2.51
C THR A 30 0.23 18.02 3.39
N PHE A 31 -0.27 16.90 2.83
CA PHE A 31 -1.17 16.00 3.52
C PHE A 31 -0.38 14.97 4.35
N ILE A 32 -0.34 15.17 5.68
CA ILE A 32 0.13 14.13 6.61
C ILE A 32 -1.05 13.19 6.90
N PRO A 33 -1.06 11.94 6.42
CA PRO A 33 -2.16 11.02 6.67
C PRO A 33 -2.19 10.67 8.17
N THR A 34 -3.33 10.90 8.83
CA THR A 34 -3.55 10.42 10.21
C THR A 34 -3.65 8.90 10.28
N ASP A 35 -4.04 8.28 9.18
CA ASP A 35 -4.10 6.84 8.99
C ASP A 35 -2.92 6.38 8.12
N ILE A 36 -2.00 5.65 8.75
CA ILE A 36 -0.83 5.09 8.07
C ILE A 36 -1.22 4.01 7.05
N THR A 37 -2.46 3.52 7.00
CA THR A 37 -2.91 2.58 5.97
C THR A 37 -3.53 3.28 4.77
N TRP A 38 -3.56 4.62 4.75
CA TRP A 38 -4.17 5.42 3.69
C TRP A 38 -5.63 5.03 3.38
N GLY A 39 -6.37 4.56 4.39
CA GLY A 39 -7.76 4.11 4.27
C GLY A 39 -7.94 2.67 3.80
N TRP A 40 -6.88 1.93 3.47
CA TRP A 40 -6.98 0.53 3.04
C TRP A 40 -7.49 -0.40 4.15
N ASN A 41 -7.35 -0.02 5.43
CA ASN A 41 -7.97 -0.74 6.55
C ASN A 41 -9.52 -0.71 6.52
N LYS A 42 -10.14 0.17 5.73
CA LYS A 42 -11.62 0.26 5.65
C LYS A 42 -12.23 -0.77 4.71
N VAL A 43 -11.42 -1.40 3.86
CA VAL A 43 -11.90 -2.38 2.85
C VAL A 43 -11.57 -3.82 3.20
N THR A 44 -10.77 -4.06 4.24
CA THR A 44 -10.40 -5.41 4.69
C THR A 44 -10.58 -5.61 6.18
N SER A 45 -10.97 -6.82 6.57
CA SER A 45 -10.99 -7.25 7.97
C SER A 45 -9.64 -7.79 8.43
N GLN A 46 -8.67 -7.98 7.52
CA GLN A 46 -7.31 -8.38 7.85
C GLN A 46 -6.40 -7.16 8.04
N PRO A 47 -5.33 -7.26 8.86
CA PRO A 47 -4.32 -6.20 8.95
C PRO A 47 -3.69 -5.89 7.58
N VAL A 48 -3.52 -4.60 7.27
CA VAL A 48 -2.77 -4.14 6.10
C VAL A 48 -1.28 -4.25 6.39
N GLU A 49 -0.54 -4.98 5.55
CA GLU A 49 0.92 -5.12 5.65
C GLU A 49 1.58 -3.92 4.97
N ILE A 50 2.36 -3.12 5.70
CA ILE A 50 2.98 -1.89 5.19
C ILE A 50 4.47 -2.11 4.88
N HIS A 51 4.88 -1.71 3.68
CA HIS A 51 6.26 -1.80 3.19
C HIS A 51 6.78 -0.44 2.71
N ILE A 52 7.73 0.14 3.44
CA ILE A 52 8.34 1.42 3.03
C ILE A 52 9.37 1.21 1.91
N VAL A 53 9.29 1.99 0.83
CA VAL A 53 10.21 1.96 -0.32
C VAL A 53 10.90 3.32 -0.44
N PRO A 54 12.23 3.38 -0.64
CA PRO A 54 12.94 4.64 -0.85
C PRO A 54 12.41 5.44 -2.05
N GLY A 55 12.62 6.76 -2.05
CA GLY A 55 12.03 7.66 -3.05
C GLY A 55 10.61 8.12 -2.70
N ASN A 56 10.06 8.94 -3.59
CA ASN A 56 8.71 9.47 -3.55
C ASN A 56 7.74 8.63 -4.41
N HIS A 57 6.49 9.06 -4.53
CA HIS A 57 5.45 8.34 -5.29
C HIS A 57 5.89 8.00 -6.73
N HIS A 58 6.71 8.88 -7.33
CA HIS A 58 7.20 8.74 -8.70
C HIS A 58 8.54 7.98 -8.76
N THR A 59 9.48 8.29 -7.87
CA THR A 59 10.84 7.76 -7.92
C THR A 59 10.97 6.36 -7.33
N MET A 60 10.04 5.93 -6.45
CA MET A 60 10.03 4.56 -5.90
C MET A 60 9.88 3.48 -6.98
N LEU A 61 9.35 3.84 -8.16
CA LEU A 61 9.16 2.96 -9.31
C LEU A 61 10.36 2.95 -10.28
N ASN A 62 11.36 3.79 -10.05
CA ASN A 62 12.52 3.96 -10.92
C ASN A 62 13.81 3.48 -10.24
N THR A 63 14.87 3.26 -11.02
CA THR A 63 16.20 2.98 -10.45
C THR A 63 16.74 4.19 -9.67
N PRO A 64 17.37 3.97 -8.51
CA PRO A 64 17.72 2.65 -7.94
C PRO A 64 16.60 2.01 -7.10
N HIS A 65 15.57 2.75 -6.70
CA HIS A 65 14.59 2.36 -5.68
C HIS A 65 13.69 1.18 -6.08
N VAL A 66 13.41 1.02 -7.37
CA VAL A 66 12.62 -0.10 -7.90
C VAL A 66 13.18 -1.48 -7.52
N GLN A 67 14.48 -1.58 -7.25
CA GLN A 67 15.10 -2.83 -6.80
C GLN A 67 14.56 -3.25 -5.42
N VAL A 68 14.46 -2.30 -4.48
CA VAL A 68 13.91 -2.55 -3.14
C VAL A 68 12.42 -2.89 -3.22
N LEU A 69 11.66 -2.21 -4.08
CA LEU A 69 10.26 -2.54 -4.34
C LEU A 69 10.12 -3.98 -4.86
N ALA A 70 10.91 -4.37 -5.85
CA ALA A 70 10.87 -5.70 -6.45
C ALA A 70 11.21 -6.81 -5.43
N GLU A 71 12.22 -6.60 -4.59
CA GLU A 71 12.58 -7.55 -3.53
C GLU A 71 11.43 -7.78 -2.55
N LYS A 72 10.82 -6.70 -2.05
CA LYS A 72 9.70 -6.80 -1.11
C LYS A 72 8.47 -7.42 -1.76
N LEU A 73 8.14 -7.02 -2.99
CA LEU A 73 7.03 -7.61 -3.75
C LEU A 73 7.20 -9.12 -3.94
N LYS A 74 8.41 -9.58 -4.27
CA LYS A 74 8.72 -11.00 -4.42
C LYS A 74 8.47 -11.77 -3.12
N VAL A 75 8.83 -11.21 -1.98
CA VAL A 75 8.53 -11.82 -0.67
C VAL A 75 7.03 -11.95 -0.46
N CYS A 76 6.24 -10.91 -0.73
CA CYS A 76 4.79 -10.94 -0.56
C CYS A 76 4.13 -12.01 -1.46
N ILE A 77 4.54 -12.10 -2.73
CA ILE A 77 4.02 -13.11 -3.67
C ILE A 77 4.36 -14.52 -3.19
N ASN A 78 5.61 -14.77 -2.82
CA ASN A 78 6.04 -16.09 -2.34
C ASN A 78 5.29 -16.53 -1.08
N GLN A 79 4.92 -15.61 -0.19
CA GLN A 79 4.11 -15.95 0.98
C GLN A 79 2.71 -16.45 0.62
N VAL A 80 2.11 -15.94 -0.46
CA VAL A 80 0.81 -16.41 -0.95
C VAL A 80 0.95 -17.78 -1.62
N GLU A 81 2.01 -17.98 -2.41
CA GLU A 81 2.26 -19.25 -3.09
C GLU A 81 2.51 -20.41 -2.11
N ILE A 82 3.17 -20.16 -0.97
CA ILE A 82 3.42 -21.19 0.06
C ILE A 82 2.11 -21.62 0.76
N VAL A 83 1.14 -20.71 0.93
CA VAL A 83 -0.15 -21.01 1.58
C VAL A 83 -1.08 -21.83 0.66
N GLY A 84 -0.89 -21.77 -0.66
CA GLY A 84 -1.70 -22.51 -1.64
C GLY A 84 -1.29 -23.97 -1.88
N VAL A 85 -0.24 -24.47 -1.20
CA VAL A 85 0.30 -25.83 -1.37
C VAL A 85 0.14 -26.69 -0.10
N ALA A 86 -0.58 -26.19 0.92
CA ALA A 86 -0.86 -26.91 2.16
C ALA A 86 -2.31 -27.44 2.22
#